data_AF-A0A511KI94-F1
#
_entry.id   AF-A0A511KI94-F1
#
_cell.length_a   1.000
_cell.length_b   1.000
_cell.length_c   1.000
_cell.angle_alpha   90.00
_cell.angle_beta   90.00
_cell.angle_gamma   90.00
#
_symmetry.space_group_name_H-M   'P 1'
#
loop_
_entity.id
_entity.type
_entity.pdbx_description
1 polymer ?
#
loop_
_entity_poly.entity_id
_entity_poly.type
_entity_poly.pdbx_seq_one_letter_code
_entity_poly.pdbx_strand_id
1 'polypeptide(L)'
;MSLQEASDARKAKLAALKKRKLQHDAGAPTDAADGDETFKFRNYDPETGTARKHARLDEEDTVEKQVEGLTDAAIAQDEAQRAQELDLTNIQPKKPNWDLKRDLERKLAKLRPKTELAISQLIRKRLQAQKGGAEPATDELLAGMDKAGAGDAEEAGSDED
;
A
#
# COMPACT_ATOMS: atom_id res chain seq x y z
N MET A 1 -58.99 -26.00 24.87
CA MET A 1 -57.76 -26.66 25.32
C MET A 1 -57.63 -26.43 26.81
N SER A 2 -58.02 -27.43 27.61
CA SER A 2 -57.90 -27.32 29.07
C SER A 2 -56.42 -27.41 29.49
N LEU A 3 -56.06 -26.81 30.63
CA LEU A 3 -54.68 -26.86 31.14
C LEU A 3 -54.22 -28.31 31.39
N GLN A 4 -55.17 -29.17 31.77
CA GLN A 4 -54.96 -30.61 31.97
C GLN A 4 -54.53 -31.30 30.66
N GLU A 5 -55.25 -31.05 29.57
CA GLU A 5 -55.02 -31.66 28.26
C GLU A 5 -53.66 -31.27 27.67
N ALA A 6 -53.26 -30.00 27.82
CA ALA A 6 -51.92 -29.55 27.42
C ALA A 6 -50.81 -30.21 28.25
N SER A 7 -51.05 -30.45 29.54
CA SER A 7 -50.10 -31.14 30.42
C SER A 7 -49.95 -32.61 30.05
N ASP A 8 -51.04 -33.29 29.71
CA ASP A 8 -51.04 -34.69 29.31
C ASP A 8 -50.42 -34.89 27.92
N ALA A 9 -50.69 -33.99 26.98
CA ALA A 9 -50.03 -33.98 25.68
C ALA A 9 -48.50 -33.79 25.81
N ARG A 10 -48.06 -32.87 26.69
CA ARG A 10 -46.63 -32.68 26.98
C ARG A 10 -46.03 -33.90 27.66
N LYS A 11 -46.73 -34.52 28.61
CA LYS A 11 -46.28 -35.73 29.30
C LYS A 11 -46.15 -36.91 28.34
N ALA A 12 -47.11 -37.09 27.44
CA ALA A 12 -47.07 -38.11 26.40
C ALA A 12 -45.89 -37.89 25.43
N LYS A 13 -45.68 -36.65 24.97
CA LYS A 13 -44.55 -36.28 24.09
C LYS A 13 -43.20 -36.53 24.78
N LEU A 14 -43.06 -36.15 26.05
CA LEU A 14 -41.84 -36.40 26.82
C LEU A 14 -41.61 -37.90 27.07
N ALA A 15 -42.66 -38.69 27.26
CA ALA A 15 -42.55 -40.14 27.39
C ALA A 15 -42.08 -40.79 26.08
N ALA A 16 -42.60 -40.37 24.93
CA ALA A 16 -42.16 -40.83 23.62
C ALA A 16 -40.68 -40.49 23.38
N LEU A 17 -40.25 -39.27 23.70
CA LEU A 17 -38.85 -38.86 23.59
C LEU A 17 -37.93 -39.67 24.52
N LYS A 18 -38.36 -39.97 25.76
CA LYS A 18 -37.60 -40.82 26.67
C LYS A 18 -37.46 -42.25 26.13
N LYS A 19 -38.54 -42.87 25.65
CA LYS A 19 -38.49 -44.21 25.05
C LYS A 19 -37.53 -44.26 23.85
N ARG A 20 -37.57 -43.26 22.98
CA ARG A 20 -36.67 -43.15 21.83
C ARG A 20 -35.20 -42.97 22.26
N LYS A 21 -34.93 -42.16 23.29
CA LYS A 21 -33.57 -42.00 23.84
C LYS A 21 -33.03 -43.32 24.40
N LEU A 22 -33.84 -44.09 25.14
CA LEU A 22 -33.45 -45.41 25.64
C LEU A 22 -33.14 -46.40 24.51
N GLN A 23 -33.92 -46.39 23.43
CA GLN A 23 -33.67 -47.23 22.26
C GLN A 23 -32.38 -46.83 21.53
N HIS A 24 -32.07 -45.53 21.46
CA HIS A 24 -30.83 -45.02 20.90
C HIS A 24 -29.60 -45.36 21.76
N ASP A 25 -29.69 -45.24 23.10
CA ASP A 25 -28.59 -45.61 24.02
C ASP A 25 -28.33 -47.13 24.06
N ALA A 26 -29.32 -47.95 23.72
CA ALA A 26 -29.20 -49.41 23.68
C ALA A 26 -28.56 -49.96 22.38
N GLY A 27 -28.16 -49.10 21.44
CA GLY A 27 -27.42 -49.50 20.22
C GLY A 27 -28.20 -50.37 19.24
N ALA A 28 -29.54 -50.42 19.32
CA ALA A 28 -30.37 -51.17 18.38
C ALA A 28 -30.49 -50.41 17.05
N PRO A 29 -30.18 -51.03 15.89
CA PRO A 29 -30.35 -50.38 14.60
C PRO A 29 -31.85 -50.29 14.29
N THR A 30 -32.39 -49.07 14.23
CA THR A 30 -33.72 -48.83 13.67
C THR A 30 -33.57 -48.66 12.16
N ASP A 31 -33.40 -49.77 11.44
CA ASP A 31 -33.66 -49.79 10.01
C ASP A 31 -35.12 -50.16 9.78
N ALA A 32 -35.75 -49.31 8.97
CA ALA A 32 -37.08 -49.41 8.37
C ALA A 32 -38.32 -49.06 9.21
N ALA A 33 -39.09 -48.15 8.60
CA ALA A 33 -40.48 -47.79 8.82
C ALA A 33 -40.76 -46.85 10.00
N ASP A 34 -40.63 -45.54 9.74
CA ASP A 34 -41.79 -44.63 9.75
C ASP A 34 -41.36 -43.30 9.11
N GLY A 35 -42.09 -42.89 8.07
CA GLY A 35 -41.85 -41.66 7.32
C GLY A 35 -42.25 -40.41 8.11
N ASP A 36 -41.58 -40.17 9.24
CA ASP A 36 -41.78 -38.99 10.07
C ASP A 36 -40.42 -38.35 10.38
N GLU A 37 -40.09 -37.34 9.57
CA GLU A 37 -39.02 -36.33 9.73
C GLU A 37 -37.81 -36.73 10.60
N THR A 38 -36.87 -37.48 10.03
CA THR A 38 -35.54 -37.63 10.62
C THR A 38 -34.89 -36.25 10.76
N PHE A 39 -34.76 -35.74 11.98
CA PHE A 39 -34.12 -34.46 12.26
C PHE A 39 -32.67 -34.46 11.76
N LYS A 40 -32.43 -33.83 10.60
CA LYS A 40 -31.09 -33.57 10.08
C LYS A 40 -30.51 -32.39 10.85
N PHE A 41 -29.56 -32.64 11.75
CA PHE A 41 -28.79 -31.54 12.33
C PHE A 41 -28.06 -30.81 11.21
N ARG A 42 -28.23 -29.48 11.14
CA ARG A 42 -27.65 -28.64 10.07
C ARG A 42 -26.13 -28.77 9.97
N ASN A 43 -25.49 -29.13 11.07
CA ASN A 43 -24.05 -29.31 11.22
C ASN A 43 -23.64 -30.80 11.32
N TYR A 44 -24.45 -31.76 10.87
CA TYR A 44 -24.06 -33.16 10.82
C TYR A 44 -23.78 -33.60 9.38
N ASP A 45 -22.71 -34.37 9.23
CA ASP A 45 -22.35 -35.02 7.98
C ASP A 45 -22.64 -36.53 8.08
N PRO A 46 -23.62 -37.05 7.32
CA PRO A 46 -24.06 -38.43 7.44
C PRO A 46 -23.04 -39.45 6.94
N GLU A 47 -22.09 -39.07 6.06
CA GLU A 47 -21.07 -40.01 5.55
C GLU A 47 -19.91 -40.17 6.52
N THR A 48 -19.46 -39.07 7.15
CA THR A 48 -18.33 -39.09 8.08
C THR A 48 -18.75 -39.29 9.54
N GLY A 49 -20.04 -39.18 9.85
CA GLY A 49 -20.58 -39.32 11.21
C GLY A 49 -20.11 -38.22 12.17
N THR A 50 -19.55 -37.13 11.66
CA THR A 50 -18.97 -36.03 12.45
C THR A 50 -19.63 -34.69 12.14
N ALA A 51 -19.22 -33.65 12.87
CA ALA A 51 -19.67 -32.29 12.60
C ALA A 51 -19.21 -31.84 11.21
N ARG A 52 -20.09 -31.20 10.45
CA ARG A 52 -19.82 -30.69 9.11
C ARG A 52 -18.72 -29.61 9.21
N LYS A 53 -17.49 -29.98 8.87
CA LYS A 53 -16.38 -29.03 8.78
C LYS A 53 -16.63 -28.18 7.54
N HIS A 54 -16.74 -26.87 7.71
CA HIS A 54 -16.59 -25.96 6.58
C HIS A 54 -15.18 -26.17 6.05
N ALA A 55 -15.05 -26.64 4.81
CA ALA A 55 -13.77 -26.60 4.12
C ALA A 55 -13.30 -25.15 4.21
N ARG A 56 -12.14 -24.91 4.82
CA ARG A 56 -11.43 -23.67 4.57
C ARG A 56 -11.22 -23.69 3.07
N LEU A 57 -11.98 -22.88 2.35
CA LEU A 57 -11.63 -22.54 0.99
C LEU A 57 -10.30 -21.84 1.18
N ASP A 58 -9.21 -22.52 0.82
CA ASP A 58 -7.93 -21.86 0.71
C ASP A 58 -8.20 -20.66 -0.19
N GLU A 59 -8.08 -19.45 0.36
CA GLU A 59 -8.32 -18.23 -0.39
C GLU A 59 -7.14 -18.15 -1.39
N GLU A 60 -7.37 -18.74 -2.57
CA GLU A 60 -6.36 -18.89 -3.62
C GLU A 60 -5.87 -17.55 -4.17
N ASP A 61 -6.62 -16.48 -3.91
CA ASP A 61 -6.39 -15.15 -4.47
C ASP A 61 -6.13 -14.11 -3.37
N THR A 62 -5.05 -14.31 -2.62
CA THR A 62 -4.53 -13.36 -1.63
C THR A 62 -3.44 -12.50 -2.25
N VAL A 63 -3.36 -11.21 -1.89
CA VAL A 63 -2.37 -10.26 -2.44
C VAL A 63 -0.95 -10.74 -2.17
N GLU A 64 -0.74 -11.40 -1.04
CA GLU A 64 0.51 -12.00 -0.62
C GLU A 64 0.98 -13.07 -1.61
N LYS A 65 0.09 -13.95 -2.07
CA LYS A 65 0.39 -14.96 -3.11
C LYS A 65 0.67 -14.34 -4.47
N GLN A 66 0.01 -13.22 -4.79
CA GLN A 66 0.21 -12.51 -6.07
C GLN A 66 1.56 -11.78 -6.12
N VAL A 67 2.07 -11.32 -4.97
CA VAL A 67 3.33 -10.58 -4.84
C VAL A 67 4.51 -11.51 -4.55
N GLU A 68 4.25 -12.73 -4.09
CA GLU A 68 5.25 -13.78 -3.89
C GLU A 68 6.04 -14.03 -5.20
N GLY A 69 7.35 -13.82 -5.14
CA GLY A 69 8.26 -14.02 -6.28
C GLY A 69 8.45 -12.81 -7.20
N LEU A 70 7.69 -11.72 -7.03
CA LEU A 70 7.89 -10.50 -7.84
C LEU A 70 9.23 -9.82 -7.52
N THR A 71 9.64 -9.86 -6.26
CA THR A 71 10.95 -9.37 -5.79
C THR A 71 12.10 -10.16 -6.42
N ASP A 72 11.97 -11.48 -6.43
CA ASP A 72 13.02 -12.37 -6.92
C ASP A 72 13.14 -12.26 -8.44
N ALA A 73 12.00 -12.11 -9.14
CA ALA A 73 11.98 -11.82 -10.57
C ALA A 73 12.61 -10.45 -10.89
N ALA A 74 12.36 -9.42 -10.09
CA ALA A 74 12.96 -8.10 -10.28
C ALA A 74 14.50 -8.12 -10.07
N ILE A 75 14.96 -8.82 -9.03
CA ILE A 75 16.40 -9.01 -8.77
C ILE A 75 17.05 -9.78 -9.92
N ALA A 76 16.46 -10.90 -10.35
CA ALA A 76 16.98 -11.69 -11.47
C ALA A 76 17.01 -10.90 -12.79
N GLN A 77 16.04 -10.02 -13.02
CA GLN A 77 16.04 -9.14 -14.19
C GLN A 77 17.13 -8.08 -14.13
N ASP A 78 17.36 -7.44 -12.97
CA ASP A 78 18.44 -6.46 -12.79
C ASP A 78 19.82 -7.13 -12.95
N GLU A 79 20.00 -8.33 -12.38
CA GLU A 79 21.21 -9.12 -12.55
C GLU A 79 21.45 -9.50 -14.02
N ALA A 80 20.41 -9.91 -14.75
CA ALA A 80 20.50 -10.19 -16.18
C ALA A 80 20.86 -8.95 -17.01
N GLN A 81 20.31 -7.78 -16.67
CA GLN A 81 20.65 -6.51 -17.34
C GLN A 81 22.08 -6.06 -17.05
N ARG A 82 22.59 -6.27 -15.83
CA ARG A 82 23.99 -5.96 -15.48
C ARG A 82 24.98 -6.96 -16.07
N ALA A 83 24.59 -8.22 -16.19
CA ALA A 83 25.38 -9.28 -16.82
C ALA A 83 25.41 -9.15 -18.35
N GLN A 84 24.41 -8.48 -18.94
CA GLN A 84 24.47 -8.10 -20.34
C GLN A 84 25.68 -7.18 -20.54
N GLU A 85 26.64 -7.64 -21.35
CA GLU A 85 27.84 -6.89 -21.66
C GLU A 85 27.46 -5.48 -22.14
N LEU A 86 28.07 -4.47 -21.53
CA LEU A 86 27.88 -3.07 -21.93
C LEU A 86 28.10 -2.98 -23.44
N ASP A 87 27.07 -2.61 -24.18
CA ASP A 87 27.15 -2.47 -25.62
C ASP A 87 28.11 -1.33 -25.99
N LEU A 88 29.39 -1.69 -26.16
CA LEU A 88 30.48 -0.78 -26.50
C LEU A 88 30.25 -0.09 -27.86
N THR A 89 29.35 -0.62 -28.70
CA THR A 89 29.04 -0.03 -30.01
C THR A 89 28.07 1.16 -29.89
N ASN A 90 27.26 1.21 -28.84
CA ASN A 90 26.37 2.33 -28.54
C ASN A 90 27.10 3.48 -27.82
N ILE A 91 28.25 3.21 -27.20
CA ILE A 91 29.10 4.23 -26.59
C ILE A 91 29.91 4.93 -27.68
N GLN A 92 29.42 6.07 -28.15
CA GLN A 92 30.20 6.92 -29.06
C GLN A 92 31.52 7.35 -28.41
N PRO A 93 32.65 7.36 -29.16
CA PRO A 93 33.91 7.88 -28.64
C PRO A 93 33.74 9.35 -28.26
N LYS A 94 33.77 9.65 -26.96
CA LYS A 94 33.66 11.02 -26.47
C LYS A 94 34.98 11.77 -26.67
N LYS A 95 34.92 13.09 -26.70
CA LYS A 95 36.11 13.96 -26.79
C LYS A 95 37.01 13.76 -25.55
N PRO A 96 38.35 13.85 -25.68
CA PRO A 96 39.27 13.73 -24.54
C PRO A 96 38.98 14.70 -23.38
N ASN A 97 38.41 15.87 -23.68
CA ASN A 97 38.08 16.91 -22.70
C ASN A 97 36.63 16.88 -22.20
N TRP A 98 35.84 15.86 -22.55
CA TRP A 98 34.41 15.83 -22.21
C TRP A 98 34.20 15.86 -20.69
N ASP A 99 35.06 15.14 -19.96
CA ASP A 99 34.97 15.02 -18.52
C ASP A 99 35.37 16.33 -17.82
N LEU A 100 36.46 16.94 -18.30
CA LEU A 100 36.86 18.28 -17.87
C LEU A 100 35.75 19.30 -18.08
N LYS A 101 35.06 19.25 -19.22
CA LYS A 101 33.92 20.13 -19.50
C LYS A 101 32.78 19.87 -18.52
N ARG A 102 32.41 18.61 -18.28
CA ARG A 102 31.34 18.22 -17.34
C ARG A 102 31.63 18.72 -15.92
N ASP A 103 32.84 18.49 -15.43
CA ASP A 103 33.23 18.88 -14.07
C ASP A 103 33.35 20.39 -13.91
N LEU A 104 33.85 21.08 -14.94
CA LEU A 104 33.88 22.54 -14.98
C LEU A 104 32.47 23.14 -15.03
N GLU A 105 31.57 22.57 -15.83
CA GLU A 105 30.16 22.98 -15.94
C GLU A 105 29.47 22.93 -14.58
N ARG A 106 29.68 21.85 -13.80
CA ARG A 106 29.15 21.71 -12.43
C ARG A 106 29.66 22.79 -11.48
N LYS A 107 30.94 23.15 -11.58
CA LYS A 107 31.53 24.25 -10.76
C LYS A 107 31.01 25.62 -11.20
N LEU A 108 30.91 25.84 -12.51
CA LEU A 108 30.40 27.10 -13.08
C LEU A 108 28.90 27.29 -12.81
N ALA A 109 28.09 26.23 -12.79
CA ALA A 109 26.65 26.32 -12.52
C ALA A 109 26.35 27.01 -11.18
N LYS A 110 27.19 26.79 -10.16
CA LYS A 110 27.07 27.45 -8.84
C LYS A 110 27.42 28.95 -8.90
N LEU A 111 28.31 29.34 -9.81
CA LEU A 111 28.84 30.70 -9.90
C LEU A 111 28.06 31.57 -10.90
N ARG A 112 27.53 30.97 -11.98
CA ARG A 112 26.70 31.62 -13.01
C ARG A 112 25.65 32.58 -12.44
N PRO A 113 24.79 32.21 -11.47
CA PRO A 113 23.79 33.14 -10.96
C PRO A 113 24.42 34.35 -10.26
N LYS A 114 25.51 34.17 -9.52
CA LYS A 114 26.23 35.28 -8.86
C LYS A 114 26.89 36.19 -9.88
N THR A 115 27.45 35.62 -10.94
CA THR A 115 28.06 36.38 -12.04
C THR A 115 27.00 37.17 -12.81
N GLU A 116 25.85 36.59 -13.12
CA GLU A 116 24.73 37.28 -13.79
C GLU A 116 24.17 38.41 -12.92
N LEU A 117 24.00 38.17 -11.61
CA LEU A 117 23.64 39.22 -10.65
C LEU A 117 24.67 40.35 -10.63
N ALA A 118 25.96 40.04 -10.54
CA ALA A 118 27.01 41.06 -10.57
C ALA A 118 27.03 41.86 -11.89
N ILE A 119 26.83 41.18 -13.03
CA ILE A 119 26.72 41.81 -14.35
C ILE A 119 25.51 42.75 -14.37
N SER A 120 24.34 42.30 -13.92
CA SER A 120 23.13 43.13 -13.89
C SER A 120 23.28 44.38 -12.99
N GLN A 121 23.90 44.22 -11.82
CA GLN A 121 24.21 45.32 -10.91
C GLN A 121 25.19 46.32 -11.55
N LEU A 122 26.23 45.83 -12.22
CA LEU A 122 27.20 46.68 -12.91
C LEU A 122 26.55 47.46 -14.05
N ILE A 123 25.66 46.82 -14.82
CA ILE A 123 24.87 47.48 -15.86
C ILE A 123 23.99 48.58 -15.27
N ARG A 124 23.28 48.30 -14.16
CA ARG A 124 22.43 49.29 -13.48
C ARG A 124 23.24 50.51 -13.02
N LYS A 125 24.38 50.29 -12.37
CA LYS A 125 25.30 51.36 -11.93
C LYS A 125 25.80 52.20 -13.10
N ARG A 126 26.18 51.56 -14.22
CA ARG A 126 26.62 52.26 -15.43
C ARG A 126 25.50 53.12 -16.03
N LEU A 127 24.27 52.60 -16.10
CA LEU A 127 23.12 53.36 -16.60
C LEU A 127 22.76 54.55 -15.70
N GLN A 128 22.85 54.40 -14.38
CA GLN A 128 22.63 55.49 -13.42
C GLN A 128 23.71 56.57 -13.52
N ALA A 129 24.98 56.17 -13.63
CA ALA A 129 26.09 57.10 -13.84
C ALA A 129 25.94 57.89 -15.14
N GLN A 130 25.45 57.26 -16.21
CA GLN A 130 25.18 57.93 -17.49
C GLN A 130 23.96 58.88 -17.43
N LYS A 131 22.95 58.58 -16.60
CA LYS A 131 21.74 59.40 -16.44
C LYS A 131 21.89 60.61 -15.49
N GLY A 132 23.05 60.79 -14.87
CA GLY A 132 23.30 61.93 -13.98
C GLY A 132 22.66 61.76 -12.60
N GLY A 133 23.32 60.97 -11.75
CA GLY A 133 23.23 60.93 -10.28
C GLY A 133 21.93 61.38 -9.61
N ALA A 134 20.99 60.44 -9.44
CA ALA A 134 19.96 60.51 -8.42
C ALA A 134 20.05 59.25 -7.54
N GLU A 135 20.67 59.38 -6.37
CA GLU A 135 20.52 58.48 -5.21
C GLU A 135 19.48 59.14 -4.28
N PRO A 136 18.56 58.42 -3.59
CA PRO A 136 18.71 57.06 -3.08
C PRO A 136 17.49 56.14 -3.34
N ALA A 137 17.72 54.95 -3.91
CA ALA A 137 16.70 53.88 -3.98
C ALA A 137 17.29 52.50 -3.66
N THR A 138 18.45 52.47 -3.01
CA THR A 138 19.19 51.23 -2.70
C THR A 138 18.86 50.68 -1.31
N ASP A 139 18.49 51.52 -0.34
CA ASP A 139 18.19 51.07 1.03
C ASP A 139 16.76 50.52 1.17
N GLU A 140 15.76 51.07 0.45
CA GLU A 140 14.37 50.61 0.57
C GLU A 140 14.11 49.26 -0.11
N LEU A 141 14.89 48.90 -1.14
CA LEU A 141 14.68 47.67 -1.93
C LEU A 141 15.42 46.46 -1.36
N LEU A 142 16.54 46.66 -0.64
CA LEU A 142 17.19 45.58 0.12
C LEU A 142 16.33 45.14 1.32
N ALA A 143 15.70 46.09 2.03
CA ALA A 143 14.79 45.79 3.14
C ALA A 143 13.53 45.01 2.72
N GLY A 144 13.10 45.15 1.46
CA GLY A 144 11.95 44.41 0.91
C GLY A 144 12.25 42.94 0.58
N MET A 145 13.50 42.59 0.31
CA MET A 145 13.88 41.21 -0.08
C MET A 145 14.02 40.29 1.14
N ASP A 146 14.55 40.80 2.25
CA ASP A 146 14.72 40.00 3.49
C ASP A 146 13.38 39.63 4.15
N LYS A 147 12.35 40.48 3.99
CA LYS A 147 11.00 40.22 4.53
C LYS A 147 10.23 39.15 3.73
N ALA A 148 10.51 39.02 2.43
CA ALA A 148 9.87 38.01 1.57
C ALA A 148 10.46 36.60 1.74
N GLY A 149 11.71 36.48 2.23
CA GLY A 149 12.37 35.19 2.46
C GLY A 149 12.03 34.48 3.77
N ALA A 150 11.35 35.15 4.71
CA ALA A 150 11.05 34.60 6.04
C ALA A 150 9.63 34.04 6.20
N GLY A 151 8.74 34.20 5.19
CA GLY A 151 7.33 33.78 5.26
C GLY A 151 7.02 32.40 4.68
N ASP A 152 7.97 31.73 4.03
CA ASP A 152 7.73 30.56 3.17
C ASP A 152 8.43 29.27 3.68
N ALA A 153 8.85 29.25 4.96
CA ALA A 153 9.63 28.14 5.53
C ALA A 153 8.94 27.38 6.69
N GLU A 154 7.71 27.75 7.08
CA GLU A 154 6.99 27.15 8.22
C GLU A 154 5.83 26.20 7.82
N GLU A 155 5.65 25.85 6.54
CA GLU A 155 4.59 24.92 6.10
C GLU A 155 5.12 23.78 5.19
N ALA A 156 6.23 23.16 5.56
CA ALA A 156 6.75 21.99 4.82
C ALA A 156 7.41 20.94 5.73
N GLY A 157 6.84 20.72 6.92
CA GLY A 157 7.42 19.81 7.91
C GLY A 157 6.41 19.14 8.84
N SER A 158 5.43 18.40 8.31
CA SER A 158 4.89 17.22 9.00
C SER A 158 4.19 16.29 8.00
N ASP A 159 4.93 15.34 7.45
CA ASP A 159 4.36 14.03 7.09
C ASP A 159 5.39 12.98 7.53
N GLU A 160 4.92 12.06 8.36
CA GLU A 160 5.69 11.11 9.16
C GLU A 160 6.16 9.92 8.30
N ASP A 161 7.44 9.57 8.42
CA ASP A 161 7.97 8.19 8.46
C ASP A 161 9.33 8.19 9.21
#